data_AF-A0A7X0VVU5-F1
#
_entry.id   AF-A0A7X0VVU5-F1
#
_cell.length_a   1.000
_cell.length_b   1.000
_cell.length_c   1.000
_cell.angle_alpha   90.00
_cell.angle_beta   90.00
_cell.angle_gamma   90.00
#
_symmetry.space_group_name_H-M   'P 1'
#
loop_
_entity.id
_entity.type
_entity.pdbx_description
1 polymer ?
#
loop_
_entity_poly.entity_id
_entity_poly.type
_entity_poly.pdbx_seq_one_letter_code
_entity_poly.pdbx_strand_id
1 'polypeptide(L)' 'MEKGMNVHLLLKLPGGEMRKIDEREWSSDMLAALNHVNYITVGGVEYETLEGRLNVDLPAVELLIAEVRHAKIL' A
#
# COMPACT_ATOMS: atom_id res chain seq x y z
N MET A 1 -22.11 12.55 -1.84
CA MET A 1 -20.63 12.46 -1.92
C MET A 1 -20.30 11.01 -1.66
N GLU A 2 -19.63 10.33 -2.59
CA GLU A 2 -19.13 8.98 -2.31
C GLU A 2 -18.15 9.08 -1.14
N LYS A 3 -18.38 8.27 -0.09
CA LYS A 3 -17.42 8.14 1.00
C LYS A 3 -16.26 7.28 0.48
N GLY A 4 -15.04 7.73 0.71
CA GLY A 4 -13.87 6.92 0.40
C GLY A 4 -13.75 5.71 1.32
N MET A 5 -12.74 4.87 1.08
CA MET A 5 -12.40 3.76 1.95
C MET A 5 -11.11 4.08 2.71
N ASN A 6 -11.05 3.71 3.99
CA ASN A 6 -9.80 3.84 4.73
C ASN A 6 -8.77 2.84 4.17
N VAL A 7 -7.55 3.31 3.92
CA VAL A 7 -6.45 2.49 3.40
C VAL A 7 -5.27 2.55 4.34
N HIS A 8 -4.77 1.38 4.74
CA HIS A 8 -3.59 1.21 5.57
C HIS A 8 -2.42 0.73 4.71
N LEU A 9 -1.35 1.52 4.64
CA LEU A 9 -0.13 1.11 3.94
C LEU A 9 0.78 0.38 4.90
N LEU A 10 1.00 -0.91 4.63
CA LEU A 10 1.80 -1.82 5.45
C LEU A 10 3.10 -2.14 4.73
N LEU A 11 4.21 -1.65 5.26
CA LEU A 11 5.54 -1.99 4.76
C LEU A 11 5.96 -3.37 5.27
N LYS A 12 6.21 -4.30 4.35
CA LYS A 12 6.86 -5.58 4.62
C LYS A 12 8.36 -5.37 4.75
N LEU A 13 8.88 -5.58 5.95
CA LEU A 13 10.30 -5.54 6.25
C LEU A 13 11.01 -6.82 5.75
N PRO A 14 12.33 -6.78 5.54
CA PRO A 14 13.12 -7.94 5.11
C PRO A 14 12.94 -9.19 6.00
N GLY A 15 12.73 -8.99 7.31
CA GLY A 15 12.51 -10.07 8.28
C GLY A 15 11.10 -10.66 8.29
N GLY A 16 10.20 -10.19 7.42
CA GLY A 16 8.80 -10.63 7.36
C GLY A 16 7.85 -9.87 8.29
N GLU A 17 8.39 -9.03 9.18
CA GLU A 17 7.60 -8.11 9.99
C GLU A 17 6.88 -7.06 9.13
N MET A 18 5.72 -6.60 9.61
CA MET A 18 4.92 -5.58 8.94
C MET A 18 4.89 -4.32 9.79
N ARG A 19 5.06 -3.15 9.15
CA ARG A 19 4.95 -1.85 9.80
C ARG A 19 3.96 -0.97 9.06
N LYS A 20 2.94 -0.44 9.75
CA LYS A 20 2.07 0.59 9.16
C LYS A 20 2.86 1.88 8.97
N ILE A 21 2.88 2.41 7.75
CA ILE A 21 3.60 3.64 7.41
C ILE A 21 2.67 4.80 7.04
N ASP A 22 1.41 4.49 6.70
CA ASP A 22 0.41 5.50 6.35
C ASP A 22 -1.01 4.97 6.62
N GLU A 23 -1.92 5.89 6.89
CA GLU A 23 -3.36 5.64 7.01
C GLU A 23 -4.12 6.88 6.54
N ARG A 24 -4.98 6.73 5.53
CA ARG A 24 -5.86 7.80 5.06
C ARG A 24 -7.04 7.26 4.26
N GLU A 25 -8.08 8.08 4.14
CA GLU A 25 -9.21 7.79 3.25
C GLU A 25 -8.81 7.96 1.79
N TRP A 26 -9.14 6.97 0.96
CA TRP A 26 -8.94 6.99 -0.48
C TRP A 26 -10.27 7.06 -1.22
N SER A 27 -10.33 7.84 -2.30
CA SER A 27 -11.48 7.87 -3.21
C SER A 27 -11.65 6.55 -3.95
N SER A 28 -12.85 6.35 -4.51
CA SER A 28 -13.18 5.23 -5.41
C SER A 28 -12.20 5.14 -6.59
N ASP A 29 -11.82 6.27 -7.20
CA ASP A 29 -10.84 6.32 -8.29
C ASP A 29 -9.43 5.84 -7.86
N MET A 30 -8.96 6.25 -6.68
CA MET A 30 -7.65 5.80 -6.17
C MET A 30 -7.65 4.30 -5.86
N LEU A 31 -8.77 3.78 -5.33
CA LEU A 31 -8.92 2.33 -5.11
C LEU A 31 -8.98 1.56 -6.43
N ALA A 32 -9.69 2.09 -7.43
CA ALA A 32 -9.77 1.45 -8.75
C ALA A 32 -8.41 1.38 -9.44
N ALA A 33 -7.57 2.41 -9.26
CA ALA A 33 -6.21 2.43 -9.77
C ALA A 33 -5.33 1.31 -9.20
N LEU A 34 -5.60 0.80 -7.98
CA LEU A 34 -4.83 -0.29 -7.37
C LEU A 34 -4.77 -1.55 -8.23
N ASN A 35 -5.76 -1.80 -9.08
CA ASN A 35 -5.78 -2.97 -9.96
C ASN A 35 -4.66 -2.98 -11.02
N HIS A 36 -3.96 -1.85 -11.21
CA HIS A 36 -2.98 -1.69 -12.29
C HIS A 36 -1.64 -1.09 -11.85
N VAL A 37 -1.51 -0.63 -10.60
CA VAL A 37 -0.26 -0.03 -10.11
C VAL A 37 0.67 -1.10 -9.55
N ASN A 38 1.95 -1.00 -9.91
CA ASN A 38 3.02 -1.84 -9.35
C ASN A 38 3.83 -1.09 -8.28
N TYR A 39 3.71 0.23 -8.24
CA TYR A 39 4.47 1.10 -7.36
C TYR A 39 3.57 2.19 -6.80
N ILE A 40 3.87 2.61 -5.57
CA ILE A 40 3.23 3.74 -4.91
C ILE A 40 4.29 4.65 -4.29
N THR A 41 4.01 5.96 -4.28
CA THR A 41 4.86 6.94 -3.61
C THR A 41 4.20 7.44 -2.33
N VAL A 42 4.94 7.40 -1.21
CA VAL A 42 4.50 7.92 0.09
C VAL A 42 5.64 8.74 0.67
N GLY A 43 5.39 10.00 1.03
CA GLY A 43 6.42 10.88 1.60
C GLY A 43 7.63 11.11 0.68
N GLY A 44 7.45 10.99 -0.65
CA GLY A 44 8.53 11.11 -1.63
C GLY A 44 9.38 9.84 -1.80
N VAL A 45 9.03 8.73 -1.15
CA VAL A 45 9.68 7.43 -1.29
C VAL A 45 8.79 6.50 -2.10
N GLU A 46 9.37 5.83 -3.09
CA GLU A 46 8.70 4.82 -3.91
C GLU A 46 8.78 3.44 -3.24
N TYR A 47 7.69 2.69 -3.35
CA TYR A 47 7.55 1.32 -2.86
C TYR A 47 6.89 0.43 -3.91
N GLU A 48 7.30 -0.83 -3.98
CA GLU A 48 6.61 -1.86 -4.76
C GLU A 48 5.34 -2.30 -4.04
N THR A 49 4.24 -2.42 -4.76
CA THR A 49 3.00 -3.04 -4.26
C THR A 49 3.10 -4.55 -4.34
N LEU A 50 2.71 -5.25 -3.26
CA LEU A 50 2.78 -6.71 -3.19
C LEU A 50 1.40 -7.36 -3.21
N GLU A 51 0.51 -6.93 -2.31
CA GLU A 51 -0.81 -7.55 -2.10
C GLU A 51 -1.78 -6.53 -1.51
N GLY A 52 -3.03 -6.55 -1.96
CA GLY A 52 -4.12 -5.83 -1.32
C GLY A 52 -5.01 -6.80 -0.54
N ARG A 53 -5.36 -6.45 0.70
CA ARG A 53 -6.29 -7.23 1.53
C ARG A 53 -7.44 -6.36 1.97
N LEU A 54 -8.66 -6.87 1.86
CA LEU A 54 -9.82 -6.27 2.51
C LEU A 54 -9.87 -6.77 3.96
N ASN A 55 -9.64 -5.87 4.92
CA ASN A 55 -9.81 -6.16 6.33
C ASN A 55 -11.26 -5.82 6.74
N VAL A 56 -12.03 -6.84 7.14
CA VAL A 56 -13.45 -6.67 7.49
C VAL A 56 -13.65 -6.34 8.96
N ASP A 57 -12.71 -6.73 9.82
CA ASP A 57 -12.72 -6.41 11.25
C ASP A 57 -12.33 -4.94 11.49
N LEU A 58 -11.40 -4.46 10.68
CA LEU A 58 -10.99 -3.07 10.60
C LEU A 58 -11.39 -2.58 9.21
N PRO A 59 -12.59 -2.00 9.02
CA PRO A 59 -13.26 -1.80 7.72
C PRO A 59 -12.44 -0.89 6.78
N ALA A 60 -11.42 -1.48 6.18
CA ALA A 60 -10.32 -0.81 5.52
C ALA A 60 -9.66 -1.77 4.51
N VAL A 61 -9.02 -1.19 3.50
CA VAL A 61 -8.10 -1.93 2.65
C VAL A 61 -6.70 -1.81 3.24
N GLU A 62 -6.03 -2.94 3.42
CA GLU A 62 -4.60 -2.98 3.71
C GLU A 62 -3.84 -3.20 2.41
N LEU A 63 -2.96 -2.27 2.06
CA LEU A 63 -2.05 -2.44 0.93
C LEU A 63 -0.66 -2.75 1.46
N LEU A 64 -0.21 -3.95 1.14
CA LEU A 64 1.12 -4.41 1.46
C LEU A 64 2.11 -3.91 0.41
N ILE A 65 3.20 -3.30 0.88
CA ILE A 65 4.24 -2.73 0.05
C ILE A 65 5.63 -3.17 0.53
N ALA A 66 6.64 -3.07 -0.33
CA ALA A 66 8.05 -3.30 0.01
C ALA A 66 8.93 -2.18 -0.55
N GLU A 67 10.10 -1.98 0.06
CA GLU A 67 11.10 -1.07 -0.49
C GLU A 67 11.57 -1.55 -1.86
N VAL A 68 11.69 -0.62 -2.81
CA VAL A 68 12.28 -0.88 -4.12
C VAL A 68 13.75 -1.23 -3.92
N ARG A 69 14.08 -2.53 -3.99
CA ARG A 69 15.46 -2.97 -4.04
C ARG A 69 15.89 -2.92 -5.49
N HIS A 70 16.49 -1.81 -5.90
CA HIS A 70 17.33 -1.86 -7.08
C HIS A 70 18.40 -2.92 -6.83
N ALA A 71 18.29 -4.07 -7.51
CA ALA A 71 19.39 -5.01 -7.57
C ALA A 71 20.57 -4.20 -8.12
N LYS A 72 21.57 -3.91 -7.27
CA LYS A 72 22.87 -3.51 -7.78
C LYS A 72 23.30 -4.67 -8.67
N ILE A 73 23.20 -4.47 -9.97
CA ILE A 73 23.92 -5.27 -10.94
C ILE A 73 25.39 -4.98 -10.63
N LEU A 74 26.00 -5.85 -9.82
CA LEU A 74 27.43 -5.88 -9.56
C LEU A 74 28.15 -6.43 -10.77
#